data_AF-A0A5D6VZX7-F1
#
_entry.id   AF-A0A5D6VZX7-F1
#
_cell.length_a   1.000
_cell.length_b   1.000
_cell.length_c   1.000
_cell.angle_alpha   90.00
_cell.angle_beta   90.00
_cell.angle_gamma   90.00
#
_symmetry.space_group_name_H-M   'P 1'
#
loop_
_entity.id
_entity.type
_entity.pdbx_description
1 polymer ?
#
loop_
_entity_poly.entity_id
_entity_poly.type
_entity_poly.pdbx_seq_one_letter_code
_entity_poly.pdbx_strand_id
1 'polypeptide(L)' 'MIRRHASNRPEKPRSVQEISARYQQAIKQYQMLMRSQNDNREQRVMLYSEIKALGWCLGRDEHKIVQEINLPQR' A
#
# COMPACT_ATOMS: atom_id res chain seq x y z
N MET A 1 -8.65 -38.50 17.40
CA MET A 1 -7.53 -37.56 17.66
C MET A 1 -7.96 -36.18 17.18
N ILE A 2 -8.18 -35.23 18.10
CA ILE A 2 -8.80 -33.93 17.83
C ILE A 2 -7.78 -33.02 17.12
N ARG A 3 -8.10 -32.56 15.90
CA ARG A 3 -7.36 -31.50 15.21
C ARG A 3 -7.55 -30.22 16.00
N ARG A 4 -6.53 -29.78 16.74
CA ARG A 4 -6.54 -28.48 17.43
C ARG A 4 -6.68 -27.39 16.37
N HIS A 5 -7.82 -26.74 16.34
CA HIS A 5 -8.01 -25.50 15.58
C HIS A 5 -6.88 -24.54 15.94
N ALA A 6 -6.09 -24.15 14.95
CA ALA A 6 -5.11 -23.09 15.09
C ALA A 6 -5.88 -21.83 15.50
N SER A 7 -5.86 -21.56 16.80
CA SER A 7 -5.92 -20.25 17.43
C SER A 7 -6.67 -19.18 16.64
N ASN A 8 -7.93 -18.96 17.04
CA ASN A 8 -8.74 -17.78 16.78
C ASN A 8 -8.12 -16.54 17.46
N ARG A 9 -6.85 -16.23 17.16
CA ARG A 9 -6.15 -15.07 17.68
C ARG A 9 -6.45 -13.91 16.72
N PRO A 10 -6.98 -12.78 17.20
CA PRO A 10 -7.19 -11.62 16.34
C PRO A 10 -5.88 -11.27 15.63
N GLU A 11 -5.95 -10.99 14.33
CA GLU A 11 -4.79 -10.54 13.57
C GLU A 11 -4.16 -9.34 14.30
N LYS A 12 -2.85 -9.41 14.53
CA LYS A 12 -2.15 -8.31 15.17
C LYS A 12 -2.24 -7.09 14.23
N PRO A 13 -2.47 -5.88 14.78
CA PRO A 13 -2.32 -4.66 14.00
C PRO A 13 -0.93 -4.62 13.36
N ARG A 14 -0.85 -4.18 12.11
CA ARG A 14 0.44 -4.01 11.43
C ARG A 14 1.29 -3.00 12.19
N SER A 15 2.58 -3.29 12.30
CA SER A 15 3.57 -2.35 12.79
C SER A 15 3.73 -1.18 11.82
N VAL A 16 4.23 -0.05 12.34
CA VAL A 16 4.56 1.13 11.51
C VAL A 16 5.55 0.79 10.40
N GLN A 17 6.49 -0.12 10.67
CA GLN A 17 7.48 -0.58 9.68
C GLN A 17 6.82 -1.34 8.53
N GLU A 18 5.86 -2.22 8.82
CA GLU A 18 5.11 -2.95 7.78
C GLU A 18 4.22 -2.01 6.96
N ILE A 19 3.60 -1.02 7.59
CA ILE A 19 2.81 0.01 6.90
C ILE A 19 3.72 0.82 5.96
N SER A 20 4.89 1.23 6.44
CA SER A 20 5.89 1.96 5.64
C SER A 20 6.39 1.15 4.44
N ALA A 21 6.73 -0.12 4.65
CA ALA A 21 7.16 -1.01 3.57
C ALA A 21 6.07 -1.19 2.50
N ARG A 22 4.81 -1.42 2.92
CA ARG A 22 3.69 -1.51 1.98
C ARG A 22 3.43 -0.20 1.24
N TYR A 23 3.53 0.94 1.93
CA TYR A 23 3.35 2.25 1.32
C TYR A 23 4.34 2.48 0.18
N GLN A 24 5.62 2.20 0.41
CA GLN A 24 6.67 2.29 -0.61
C GLN A 24 6.48 1.30 -1.75
N GLN A 25 6.07 0.06 -1.43
CA GLN A 25 5.80 -0.97 -2.44
C GLN A 25 4.62 -0.58 -3.35
N ALA A 26 3.52 -0.08 -2.78
CA ALA A 26 2.35 0.33 -3.52
C ALA A 26 2.66 1.50 -4.46
N ILE A 27 3.46 2.48 -4.01
CA ILE A 27 3.95 3.58 -4.88
C ILE A 27 4.73 3.03 -6.08
N LYS A 28 5.67 2.10 -5.85
CA LYS A 28 6.46 1.49 -6.93
C LYS A 28 5.57 0.77 -7.94
N GLN A 29 4.62 -0.04 -7.46
CA GLN A 29 3.66 -0.75 -8.31
C GLN A 29 2.80 0.22 -9.12
N TYR A 30 2.29 1.29 -8.49
CA TYR A 30 1.51 2.31 -9.18
C TYR A 30 2.32 2.99 -10.30
N GLN A 31 3.57 3.37 -10.01
CA GLN A 31 4.47 3.98 -10.99
C GLN A 31 4.79 3.03 -12.15
N MET A 32 4.94 1.73 -11.89
CA MET A 32 5.11 0.71 -12.93
C MET A 32 3.86 0.62 -13.83
N LEU A 33 2.67 0.58 -13.24
CA LEU A 33 1.41 0.53 -14.01
C LEU A 33 1.17 1.80 -14.82
N MET A 34 1.61 2.96 -14.34
CA MET A 34 1.54 4.21 -15.10
C MET A 34 2.44 4.21 -16.35
N ARG A 35 3.52 3.43 -16.35
CA ARG A 35 4.43 3.27 -17.49
C ARG A 35 4.07 2.09 -18.41
N SER A 36 3.15 1.23 -17.97
CA SER A 36 2.68 0.10 -18.77
C SER A 36 1.82 0.59 -19.94
N GLN A 37 1.93 -0.09 -21.09
CA GLN A 37 1.07 0.19 -22.25
C GLN A 37 -0.30 -0.50 -22.17
N ASN A 38 -0.52 -1.35 -21.17
CA ASN A 38 -1.80 -2.04 -20.97
C ASN A 38 -2.80 -1.13 -20.24
N ASP A 39 -4.09 -1.34 -20.51
CA ASP A 39 -5.15 -0.68 -19.73
C ASP A 39 -5.25 -1.33 -18.33
N ASN A 40 -4.61 -0.68 -17.35
CA ASN A 40 -4.61 -1.09 -15.95
C ASN A 40 -5.37 -0.07 -15.08
N ARG A 41 -6.42 0.58 -15.63
CA ARG A 41 -7.11 1.68 -14.94
C ARG A 41 -7.61 1.27 -13.54
N GLU A 42 -8.24 0.11 -13.41
CA GLU A 42 -8.80 -0.37 -12.15
C GLU A 42 -7.71 -0.57 -11.09
N GLN A 43 -6.63 -1.26 -11.44
CA GLN A 43 -5.51 -1.52 -10.55
C GLN A 43 -4.82 -0.21 -10.12
N ARG A 44 -4.73 0.79 -11.01
CA ARG A 44 -4.20 2.11 -10.67
C ARG A 44 -5.07 2.84 -9.66
N VAL A 45 -6.40 2.81 -9.83
CA VAL A 45 -7.34 3.43 -8.87
C VAL A 45 -7.24 2.74 -7.50
N MET A 46 -7.21 1.40 -7.50
CA MET A 46 -7.05 0.61 -6.28
C MET A 46 -5.76 0.98 -5.54
N LEU A 47 -4.62 0.94 -6.23
CA LEU A 47 -3.32 1.30 -5.64
C LEU A 47 -3.27 2.74 -5.16
N TYR A 48 -3.85 3.68 -5.91
CA TYR A 48 -3.89 5.08 -5.49
C TYR A 48 -4.64 5.26 -4.16
N SER A 49 -5.77 4.56 -3.99
CA SER A 49 -6.54 4.58 -2.74
C SER A 49 -5.77 3.92 -1.58
N GLU A 50 -5.08 2.81 -1.84
CA GLU A 50 -4.25 2.12 -0.84
C GLU A 50 -3.09 3.00 -0.39
N ILE A 51 -2.40 3.68 -1.31
CA ILE A 51 -1.30 4.59 -0.99
C ILE A 51 -1.79 5.72 -0.08
N LYS A 52 -2.97 6.33 -0.35
CA LYS A 52 -3.53 7.37 0.52
C LYS A 52 -3.83 6.84 1.92
N ALA A 53 -4.53 5.71 2.03
CA ALA A 53 -4.87 5.12 3.31
C ALA A 53 -3.60 4.81 4.14
N LEU A 54 -2.58 4.20 3.52
CA LEU A 54 -1.31 3.91 4.18
C LEU A 54 -0.55 5.20 4.56
N GLY A 55 -0.57 6.22 3.70
CA GLY A 55 0.04 7.52 3.98
C GLY A 55 -0.59 8.21 5.18
N TRP A 56 -1.92 8.20 5.29
CA TRP A 56 -2.64 8.73 6.44
C TRP A 56 -2.36 7.93 7.71
N CYS A 57 -2.26 6.61 7.63
CA CYS A 57 -1.84 5.77 8.77
C CYS A 57 -0.42 6.09 9.27
N LEU A 58 0.44 6.63 8.39
CA LEU A 58 1.79 7.10 8.73
C LEU A 58 1.81 8.58 9.17
N GLY A 59 0.66 9.24 9.24
CA GLY A 59 0.55 10.66 9.60
C GLY A 59 1.05 11.61 8.52
N ARG A 60 1.08 11.20 7.24
CA ARG A 60 1.49 12.05 6.12
C ARG A 60 0.34 12.92 5.64
N ASP A 61 0.67 14.16 5.29
CA ASP A 61 -0.25 15.10 4.65
C ASP A 61 -0.59 14.66 3.22
N GLU A 62 -1.82 14.92 2.80
CA GLU A 62 -2.32 14.58 1.46
C GLU A 62 -1.40 15.12 0.34
N HIS A 63 -0.96 16.38 0.47
CA HIS A 63 -0.06 17.00 -0.51
C HIS A 63 1.28 16.25 -0.62
N LYS A 64 1.84 15.77 0.50
CA LYS A 64 3.11 15.01 0.49
C LYS A 64 2.90 13.64 -0.16
N ILE A 65 1.80 12.96 0.16
CA ILE A 65 1.45 11.68 -0.45
C ILE A 65 1.37 11.82 -1.98
N VAL A 66 0.66 12.85 -2.46
CA VAL A 66 0.54 13.12 -3.91
C VAL A 66 1.90 13.44 -4.53
N GLN A 67 2.77 14.21 -3.87
CA GLN A 67 4.13 14.46 -4.36
C GLN A 67 4.94 13.16 -4.49
N GLU A 68 4.90 12.29 -3.49
CA GLU A 68 5.66 11.04 -3.46
C GLU A 68 5.20 10.02 -4.52
N ILE A 69 3.91 10.01 -4.86
CA ILE A 69 3.38 9.20 -5.96
C ILE A 69 3.99 9.62 -7.31
N ASN A 70 4.19 10.92 -7.51
CA ASN A 70 4.65 11.50 -8.77
C ASN A 70 6.19 11.59 -8.88
N LEU A 71 6.90 11.53 -7.76
CA LEU A 71 8.37 11.54 -7.74
C LEU A 71 8.92 10.13 -8.03
N PRO A 72 9.81 9.97 -9.02
CA PRO A 72 10.47 8.68 -9.23
C PRO A 72 11.32 8.34 -8.01
N GLN A 73 11.02 7.20 -7.37
CA GLN A 73 11.82 6.67 -6.27
C GLN A 73 13.18 6.22 -6.85
N ARG A 74 14.28 6.82 -6.38
CA ARG A 74 15.66 6.43 -6.76
C ARG A 74 16.05 5.08 -6.19
#